data_AF-A0A820NR38-F1
#
_entry.id   AF-A0A820NR38-F1
#
_cell.length_a   1.000
_cell.length_b   1.000
_cell.length_c   1.000
_cell.angle_alpha   90.00
_cell.angle_beta   90.00
_cell.angle_gamma   90.00
#
_symmetry.space_group_name_H-M   'P 1'
#
loop_
_entity.id
_entity.type
_entity.pdbx_description
1 polymer ?
#
loop_
_entity_poly.entity_id
_entity_poly.type
_entity_poly.pdbx_seq_one_letter_code
_entity_poly.pdbx_strand_id
1 'polypeptide(L)'
;MNIFILLLVVCYHVHDVDGAMYPLRGEMVWRLILCKFSDSPTPKYTPAQIKEKFLTRGNGGIADYWNDMSSGLINFGSSTVSDWYTLSETTAQHKAKSRQARFDDCVKASALPNPSSERIIVVTSPDVDIWGQVAKVYSSEND
;
A
#
# COMPACT_ATOMS: atom_id res chain seq x y z
N MET A 1 35.26 -22.64 51.71
CA MET A 1 35.41 -24.03 51.23
C MET A 1 34.02 -24.56 50.94
N ASN A 2 33.86 -25.16 49.76
CA ASN A 2 32.66 -25.76 49.12
C ASN A 2 32.14 -25.00 47.91
N ILE A 3 32.00 -25.80 46.85
CA ILE A 3 32.09 -25.54 45.42
C ILE A 3 30.85 -26.23 44.78
N PHE A 4 30.47 -25.83 43.56
CA PHE A 4 29.31 -26.28 42.73
C PHE A 4 27.96 -25.67 43.17
N ILE A 5 27.15 -25.06 42.30
CA ILE A 5 26.59 -25.59 41.05
C ILE A 5 26.37 -24.47 40.03
N LEU A 6 26.87 -24.70 38.82
CA LEU A 6 26.49 -24.03 37.58
C LEU A 6 25.02 -24.35 37.27
N LEU A 7 24.15 -23.35 37.16
CA LEU A 7 22.91 -23.49 36.39
C LEU A 7 22.77 -22.24 35.52
N LEU A 8 23.03 -22.49 34.23
CA LEU A 8 22.73 -21.62 33.10
C LEU A 8 21.31 -21.08 33.19
N VAL A 9 21.16 -19.88 33.74
CA VAL A 9 20.00 -19.03 33.42
C VAL A 9 20.34 -18.33 32.12
N VAL A 10 20.29 -19.08 31.02
CA VAL A 10 20.01 -18.47 29.72
C VAL A 10 18.55 -18.05 29.82
N CYS A 11 18.32 -16.82 30.30
CA CYS A 11 17.09 -16.11 30.00
C CYS A 11 17.06 -15.93 28.48
N TYR A 12 16.57 -16.93 27.77
CA TYR A 12 15.92 -16.69 26.49
C TYR A 12 14.89 -15.62 26.79
N HIS A 13 15.17 -14.39 26.33
CA HIS A 13 14.10 -13.44 26.09
C HIS A 13 13.23 -14.13 25.04
N VAL A 14 12.18 -14.80 25.51
CA VAL A 14 11.03 -15.06 24.68
C VAL A 14 10.54 -13.66 24.33
N HIS A 15 10.89 -13.19 23.14
CA HIS A 15 10.18 -12.08 22.53
C HIS A 15 8.78 -12.63 22.24
N ASP A 16 7.88 -12.49 23.20
CA ASP A 16 6.45 -12.52 22.93
C ASP A 16 6.18 -11.33 22.02
N VAL A 17 6.28 -11.54 20.71
CA VAL A 17 5.53 -10.72 19.76
C VAL A 17 4.09 -11.19 19.84
N ASP A 18 3.40 -10.73 20.88
CA ASP A 18 1.94 -10.70 20.90
C ASP A 18 1.47 -9.71 19.84
N GLY A 19 1.58 -10.12 18.57
CA GLY A 19 0.85 -9.54 17.47
C GLY A 19 -0.60 -9.90 17.68
N ALA A 20 -1.31 -9.13 18.51
CA ALA A 20 -2.75 -9.21 18.58
C ALA A 20 -3.30 -9.00 17.17
N MET A 21 -3.67 -10.10 16.52
CA MET A 21 -4.20 -10.11 15.16
C MET A 21 -5.63 -9.58 15.26
N TYR A 22 -5.77 -8.27 15.24
CA TYR A 22 -7.08 -7.65 15.19
C TYR A 22 -7.68 -7.95 13.81
N PRO A 23 -8.87 -8.59 13.74
CA PRO A 23 -9.53 -8.77 12.46
C PRO A 23 -9.74 -7.39 11.82
N LEU A 24 -9.32 -7.24 10.57
CA LEU A 24 -9.57 -6.01 9.80
C LEU A 24 -11.08 -5.81 9.68
N ARG A 25 -11.58 -4.78 10.38
CA ARG A 25 -13.00 -4.42 10.46
C ARG A 25 -13.11 -2.90 10.47
N GLY A 26 -14.24 -2.39 10.02
CA GLY A 26 -14.53 -0.97 9.97
C GLY A 26 -13.96 -0.30 8.72
N GLU A 27 -13.57 0.95 8.88
CA GLU A 27 -13.12 1.77 7.78
C GLU A 27 -11.65 1.51 7.44
N MET A 28 -11.41 1.08 6.21
CA MET A 28 -10.08 0.92 5.64
C MET A 28 -9.80 2.09 4.72
N VAL A 29 -9.10 3.10 5.25
CA VAL A 29 -8.80 4.33 4.49
C VAL A 29 -7.57 4.10 3.61
N TRP A 30 -7.78 4.15 2.30
CA TRP A 30 -6.72 4.09 1.29
C TRP A 30 -6.51 5.44 0.62
N ARG A 31 -5.25 5.73 0.32
CA ARG A 31 -4.81 6.87 -0.48
C ARG A 31 -4.19 6.35 -1.77
N LEU A 32 -4.93 6.46 -2.87
CA LEU A 32 -4.41 6.11 -4.19
C LEU A 32 -3.66 7.33 -4.75
N ILE A 33 -2.35 7.18 -4.92
CA ILE A 33 -1.48 8.15 -5.56
C ILE A 33 -1.28 7.72 -7.01
N LEU A 34 -1.66 8.59 -7.94
CA LEU A 34 -1.54 8.33 -9.36
C LEU A 34 -0.29 9.03 -9.92
N CYS A 35 0.60 8.27 -10.55
CA CYS A 35 1.83 8.79 -11.15
C CYS A 35 1.94 8.45 -12.63
N LYS A 36 2.35 9.44 -13.43
CA LYS A 36 2.81 9.26 -14.80
C LYS A 36 4.22 9.78 -14.94
N PHE A 37 4.89 9.39 -16.01
CA PHE A 37 6.26 9.77 -16.34
C PHE A 37 6.29 10.89 -17.37
N SER A 38 7.45 11.51 -17.56
CA SER A 38 7.61 12.64 -18.50
C SER A 38 7.33 12.26 -19.95
N ASP A 39 7.53 10.99 -20.31
CA ASP A 39 7.27 10.41 -21.63
C ASP A 39 5.95 9.62 -21.71
N SER A 40 5.10 9.72 -20.68
CA SER A 40 3.87 8.92 -20.63
C SER A 40 2.83 9.43 -21.62
N PRO A 41 2.15 8.51 -22.34
CA PRO A 41 0.93 8.86 -23.06
C PRO A 41 -0.17 9.26 -22.06
N THR A 42 -1.25 9.84 -22.59
CA THR A 42 -2.45 10.12 -21.78
C THR A 42 -2.91 8.84 -21.07
N PRO A 43 -3.07 8.85 -19.73
CA PRO A 43 -3.53 7.68 -19.00
C PRO A 43 -4.90 7.20 -19.49
N LYS A 44 -5.07 5.88 -19.59
CA LYS A 44 -6.31 5.25 -20.08
C LYS A 44 -7.53 5.56 -19.20
N TYR A 45 -7.32 5.70 -17.89
CA TYR A 45 -8.38 5.94 -16.92
C TYR A 45 -8.19 7.28 -16.22
N THR A 46 -9.29 8.00 -16.04
CA THR A 46 -9.31 9.18 -15.20
C THR A 46 -9.27 8.79 -13.72
N PRO A 47 -8.83 9.70 -12.81
CA PRO A 47 -8.90 9.45 -11.37
C PRO A 47 -10.28 9.04 -10.88
N ALA A 48 -11.35 9.63 -11.43
CA ALA A 48 -12.72 9.28 -11.11
C ALA A 48 -13.08 7.84 -11.53
N GLN A 49 -12.64 7.41 -12.72
CA GLN A 49 -12.83 6.03 -13.16
C GLN A 49 -12.04 5.02 -12.32
N ILE A 50 -10.85 5.41 -11.84
CA ILE A 50 -10.05 4.59 -10.93
C ILE A 50 -10.77 4.47 -9.58
N LYS A 51 -11.23 5.59 -9.01
CA LYS A 51 -12.03 5.59 -7.77
C LYS A 51 -13.23 4.65 -7.90
N GLU A 52 -13.97 4.76 -8.99
CA GLU A 52 -15.16 3.96 -9.23
C GLU A 52 -14.88 2.45 -9.30
N LYS A 53 -13.75 2.06 -9.89
CA LYS A 53 -13.36 0.65 -10.03
C LYS A 53 -12.73 0.05 -8.76
N PHE A 54 -12.04 0.87 -7.97
CA PHE A 54 -11.28 0.39 -6.81
C PHE A 54 -12.05 0.54 -5.50
N LEU A 55 -12.74 1.66 -5.32
CA LEU A 55 -13.25 2.09 -4.01
C LEU A 55 -14.79 2.12 -3.93
N THR A 56 -15.49 2.13 -5.07
CA THR A 56 -16.96 2.10 -5.11
C THR A 56 -17.49 0.66 -5.17
N ARG A 57 -18.52 0.38 -4.36
CA ARG A 57 -19.26 -0.90 -4.35
C ARG A 57 -20.25 -1.00 -5.51
N GLY A 58 -20.58 -2.22 -5.92
CA GLY A 58 -21.56 -2.55 -6.96
C GLY A 58 -20.98 -2.70 -8.37
N ASN A 59 -19.66 -2.68 -8.51
CA ASN A 59 -18.96 -2.71 -9.81
C ASN A 59 -18.19 -4.02 -10.04
N GLY A 60 -18.26 -4.98 -9.10
CA GLY A 60 -17.46 -6.20 -9.11
C GLY A 60 -15.97 -5.94 -8.84
N GLY A 61 -15.67 -4.81 -8.20
CA GLY A 61 -14.30 -4.33 -7.96
C GLY A 61 -13.72 -4.82 -6.64
N ILE A 62 -12.61 -4.20 -6.24
CA ILE A 62 -11.91 -4.52 -4.98
C ILE A 62 -12.78 -4.21 -3.75
N ALA A 63 -13.54 -3.12 -3.82
CA ALA A 63 -14.46 -2.76 -2.75
C ALA A 63 -15.51 -3.85 -2.51
N ASP A 64 -16.02 -4.48 -3.58
CA ASP A 64 -16.96 -5.60 -3.49
C ASP A 64 -16.27 -6.87 -3.00
N TYR A 65 -15.08 -7.18 -3.52
CA TYR A 65 -14.28 -8.32 -3.04
C TYR A 65 -14.06 -8.27 -1.52
N TRP A 66 -13.61 -7.13 -0.98
CA TRP A 66 -13.39 -7.00 0.46
C TRP A 66 -14.69 -6.93 1.26
N ASN A 67 -15.75 -6.35 0.70
CA ASN A 67 -17.07 -6.41 1.32
C ASN A 67 -17.51 -7.88 1.48
N ASP A 68 -17.39 -8.69 0.45
CA ASP A 68 -17.83 -10.09 0.48
C ASP A 68 -16.95 -10.95 1.40
N MET A 69 -15.63 -10.82 1.27
CA MET A 69 -14.67 -11.57 2.10
C MET A 69 -14.76 -11.21 3.58
N SER A 70 -15.17 -9.98 3.91
CA SER A 70 -15.34 -9.53 5.28
C SER A 70 -16.78 -9.66 5.79
N SER A 71 -17.71 -10.23 5.01
CA SER A 71 -19.14 -10.28 5.34
C SER A 71 -19.73 -8.88 5.66
N GLY A 72 -19.31 -7.86 4.91
CA GLY A 72 -19.75 -6.48 5.02
C GLY A 72 -19.05 -5.66 6.12
N LEU A 73 -18.00 -6.19 6.75
CA LEU A 73 -17.32 -5.52 7.86
C LEU A 73 -16.28 -4.49 7.43
N ILE A 74 -15.75 -4.56 6.20
CA ILE A 74 -14.78 -3.60 5.65
C ILE A 74 -15.48 -2.62 4.71
N ASN A 75 -15.16 -1.34 4.83
CA ASN A 75 -15.57 -0.31 3.89
C ASN A 75 -14.41 0.66 3.55
N PHE A 76 -14.51 1.33 2.40
CA PHE A 76 -13.49 2.25 1.87
C PHE A 76 -13.98 3.70 1.79
N GLY A 77 -15.00 4.08 2.56
CA GLY A 77 -15.77 5.33 2.37
C GLY A 77 -14.92 6.61 2.31
N SER A 78 -13.96 6.76 3.23
CA SER A 78 -13.05 7.91 3.27
C SER A 78 -11.79 7.74 2.42
N SER A 79 -11.71 6.68 1.62
CA SER A 79 -10.59 6.50 0.70
C SER A 79 -10.64 7.52 -0.43
N THR A 80 -9.47 7.86 -0.96
CA THR A 80 -9.31 8.95 -1.91
C THR A 80 -8.36 8.56 -3.04
N VAL A 81 -8.48 9.28 -4.15
CA VAL A 81 -7.63 9.12 -5.33
C VAL A 81 -7.11 10.50 -5.71
N SER A 82 -5.80 10.63 -5.87
CA SER A 82 -5.19 11.88 -6.33
C SER A 82 -5.40 12.09 -7.83
N ASP A 83 -5.15 13.31 -8.32
CA ASP A 83 -4.86 13.51 -9.73
C ASP A 83 -3.52 12.88 -10.13
N TRP A 84 -3.25 12.83 -11.43
CA TRP A 84 -2.00 12.29 -11.99
C TRP A 84 -0.83 13.24 -11.75
N TYR A 85 0.09 12.85 -10.86
CA TYR A 85 1.39 13.51 -10.70
C TYR A 85 2.33 13.10 -11.81
N THR A 86 3.05 14.07 -12.38
CA THR A 86 4.05 13.80 -13.42
C THR A 86 5.43 13.76 -12.79
N LEU A 87 6.05 12.58 -12.79
CA LEU A 87 7.46 12.42 -12.45
C LEU A 87 8.33 12.99 -13.58
N SER A 88 9.46 13.59 -13.23
CA SER A 88 10.40 14.15 -14.21
C SER A 88 11.10 13.07 -15.05
N GLU A 89 11.21 11.86 -14.53
CA GLU A 89 11.88 10.73 -15.16
C GLU A 89 11.04 10.12 -16.29
N THR A 90 11.72 9.45 -17.22
CA THR A 90 11.07 8.63 -18.25
C THR A 90 10.64 7.28 -17.70
N THR A 91 9.70 6.63 -18.38
CA THR A 91 9.22 5.29 -18.04
C THR A 91 10.39 4.29 -17.95
N ALA A 92 11.36 4.39 -18.87
CA ALA A 92 12.53 3.51 -18.88
C ALA A 92 13.48 3.75 -17.71
N GLN A 93 13.75 5.03 -17.39
CA GLN A 93 14.57 5.40 -16.22
C GLN A 93 13.94 4.87 -14.93
N HIS A 94 12.63 5.02 -14.81
CA HIS A 94 11.91 4.61 -13.61
C HIS A 94 11.83 3.08 -13.48
N LYS A 95 11.68 2.33 -14.58
CA LYS A 95 11.73 0.84 -14.60
C LYS A 95 13.07 0.27 -14.11
N ALA A 96 14.17 1.00 -14.26
CA ALA A 96 15.49 0.56 -13.81
C ALA A 96 15.69 0.64 -12.28
N LYS A 97 14.77 1.28 -11.56
CA LYS A 97 14.86 1.47 -10.11
C LYS A 97 14.35 0.26 -9.33
N SER A 98 14.76 0.18 -8.07
CA SER A 98 14.17 -0.75 -7.12
C SER A 98 12.68 -0.43 -6.91
N ARG A 99 11.91 -1.42 -6.46
CA ARG A 99 10.49 -1.23 -6.14
C ARG A 99 10.26 -0.16 -5.08
N GLN A 100 11.06 -0.15 -4.03
CA GLN A 100 10.93 0.86 -2.97
C GLN A 100 11.17 2.27 -3.51
N ALA A 101 12.24 2.46 -4.29
CA ALA A 101 12.53 3.76 -4.88
C ALA A 101 11.40 4.27 -5.79
N ARG A 102 10.77 3.37 -6.58
CA ARG A 102 9.62 3.71 -7.41
C ARG A 102 8.41 4.17 -6.60
N PHE A 103 8.14 3.49 -5.49
CA PHE A 103 7.08 3.88 -4.56
C PHE A 103 7.38 5.24 -3.90
N ASP A 104 8.60 5.42 -3.38
CA ASP A 104 9.02 6.64 -2.69
C ASP A 104 8.98 7.87 -3.59
N ASP A 105 9.38 7.76 -4.86
CA ASP A 105 9.31 8.85 -5.82
C ASP A 105 7.88 9.35 -6.02
N CYS A 106 6.92 8.42 -6.09
CA CYS A 106 5.50 8.73 -6.23
C CYS A 106 4.91 9.38 -4.98
N VAL A 107 5.22 8.82 -3.81
CA VAL A 107 4.82 9.41 -2.53
C VAL A 107 5.40 10.82 -2.39
N LYS A 108 6.67 11.01 -2.72
CA LYS A 108 7.32 12.31 -2.73
C LYS A 108 6.64 13.30 -3.68
N ALA A 109 6.28 12.88 -4.89
CA ALA A 109 5.59 13.72 -5.86
C ALA A 109 4.20 14.17 -5.39
N SER A 110 3.51 13.36 -4.59
CA SER A 110 2.22 13.71 -4.01
C SER A 110 2.30 14.72 -2.86
N ALA A 111 3.50 14.97 -2.33
CA ALA A 111 3.75 15.76 -1.12
C ALA A 111 2.96 15.28 0.12
N LEU A 112 2.54 14.01 0.14
CA LEU A 112 1.86 13.44 1.30
C LEU A 112 2.83 13.27 2.47
N PRO A 113 2.39 13.56 3.71
CA PRO A 113 3.16 13.22 4.91
C PRO A 113 3.41 11.71 4.99
N ASN A 114 4.65 11.34 5.35
CA ASN A 114 5.04 9.97 5.66
C ASN A 114 5.60 9.95 7.09
N PRO A 115 4.99 9.22 8.05
CA PRO A 115 3.91 8.24 7.87
C PRO A 115 2.52 8.87 7.70
N SER A 116 1.70 8.25 6.86
CA SER A 116 0.26 8.50 6.78
C SER A 116 -0.50 7.52 7.67
N SER A 117 -1.60 7.96 8.28
CA SER A 117 -2.54 7.05 8.95
C SER A 117 -3.34 6.18 7.96
N GLU A 118 -3.23 6.47 6.67
CA GLU A 118 -3.92 5.80 5.57
C GLU A 118 -2.97 4.80 4.89
N ARG A 119 -3.53 3.75 4.30
CA ARG A 119 -2.73 2.81 3.48
C ARG A 119 -2.49 3.44 2.11
N ILE A 120 -1.23 3.50 1.68
CA ILE A 120 -0.84 4.19 0.46
C ILE A 120 -0.74 3.20 -0.70
N ILE A 121 -1.47 3.48 -1.77
CA ILE A 121 -1.43 2.69 -3.01
C ILE A 121 -0.89 3.57 -4.12
N VAL A 122 0.20 3.15 -4.75
CA VAL A 122 0.74 3.83 -5.92
C VAL A 122 0.25 3.14 -7.18
N VAL A 123 -0.34 3.91 -8.10
CA VAL A 123 -0.76 3.47 -9.42
C VAL A 123 0.05 4.24 -10.45
N THR A 124 0.67 3.53 -11.39
CA THR A 124 1.52 4.12 -12.44
C THR A 124 0.89 3.97 -13.82
N SER A 125 1.15 4.93 -14.70
CA SER A 125 0.79 4.85 -16.13
C SER A 125 1.91 5.43 -16.99
N PRO A 126 2.56 4.65 -17.87
CA PRO A 126 2.38 3.20 -18.10
C PRO A 126 2.69 2.33 -16.87
N ASP A 127 2.31 1.06 -16.94
CA ASP A 127 2.65 0.08 -15.90
C ASP A 127 4.16 -0.19 -15.92
N VAL A 128 4.79 0.08 -14.78
CA VAL A 128 6.24 -0.10 -14.58
C VAL A 128 6.57 -1.14 -13.55
N ASP A 129 5.60 -1.57 -12.75
CA ASP A 129 5.78 -2.53 -11.67
C ASP A 129 4.81 -3.71 -11.83
N ILE A 130 5.18 -4.88 -11.30
CA ILE A 130 4.39 -6.13 -11.38
C ILE A 130 3.06 -6.03 -10.61
N TRP A 131 2.77 -4.87 -10.05
CA TRP A 131 1.58 -4.50 -9.29
C TRP A 131 0.63 -3.58 -10.11
N GLY A 132 0.90 -3.41 -11.41
CA GLY A 132 0.03 -2.72 -12.39
C GLY A 132 -1.05 -3.60 -13.04
N GLN A 133 -1.08 -4.91 -12.78
CA GLN A 133 -2.23 -5.76 -13.10
C GLN A 133 -3.04 -6.03 -11.84
N VAL A 134 -4.18 -5.36 -11.72
CA VAL A 134 -5.22 -5.62 -10.71
C VAL A 134 -4.71 -5.54 -9.28
N ALA A 135 -4.38 -4.31 -8.87
CA ALA A 135 -4.56 -3.82 -7.52
C ALA A 135 -4.25 -4.77 -6.36
N LYS A 136 -3.00 -4.74 -5.94
CA LYS A 136 -2.65 -5.21 -4.60
C LYS A 136 -1.87 -4.11 -3.89
N VAL A 137 -2.24 -3.94 -2.63
CA VAL A 137 -2.07 -2.76 -1.79
C VAL A 137 -0.73 -2.86 -1.06
N TYR A 138 0.03 -1.76 -0.96
CA TYR A 138 1.04 -1.64 0.08
C TYR A 138 0.42 -0.96 1.28
N SER A 139 0.34 -1.67 2.40
CA SER A 139 0.38 -0.99 3.68
C SER A 139 1.84 -0.90 4.09
N SER A 140 2.19 0.22 4.72
CA SER A 140 3.37 0.31 5.57
C SER A 140 3.15 -0.50 6.86
N GLU A 141 2.43 -1.63 6.81
CA GLU A 141 2.42 -2.55 7.94
C GLU A 141 3.77 -3.24 7.93
N ASN A 142 4.69 -2.58 8.64
CA ASN A 142 5.88 -3.04 9.33
C ASN A 142 6.50 -4.36 8.87
N ASP A 143 7.81 -4.28 8.63
CA ASP A 143 8.75 -5.40 8.78
C ASP A 143 8.34 -6.40 9.89
#